data_AF-A0A3B7M077-F1
#
_entry.id   AF-A0A3B7M077-F1
#
_cell.length_a   1.000
_cell.length_b   1.000
_cell.length_c   1.000
_cell.angle_alpha   90.00
_cell.angle_beta   90.00
_cell.angle_gamma   90.00
#
_symmetry.space_group_name_H-M   'P 1'
#
loop_
_entity.id
_entity.type
_entity.pdbx_description
1 polymer ?
#
loop_
_entity_poly.entity_id
_entity_poly.type
_entity_poly.pdbx_seq_one_letter_code
_entity_poly.pdbx_strand_id
1 'polypeptide(L)'
;MNFKNIFCLSVISSLLFLSGCSTTQGLKSGQIPTELKSQLSSQQAIVGYFSRTENEEDCGCASQIDSTYSKTPVEDGYYRVLLGRNAKGDFLVQDFYQKTGHPQSSPAWVTDPLKLFSFDGSDVEGPVTLYYPDGKVAAKFTNKDGEAIEGEDYYTNGQLGSLFKTDDQGNSEYRLWYASGKKAVEYTLNKNQETTSSQAWNEDGSDNEDIEGVFKKIYDLLDPKFQE
;
A
#
# COMPACT_ATOMS: atom_id res chain seq x y z
N MET A 1 -32.46 8.28 70.20
CA MET A 1 -31.85 8.26 71.55
C MET A 1 -30.48 8.93 71.42
N ASN A 2 -30.38 10.16 71.95
CA ASN A 2 -29.19 10.95 72.37
C ASN A 2 -27.96 11.01 71.42
N PHE A 3 -27.41 12.16 71.01
CA PHE A 3 -27.05 13.33 71.82
C PHE A 3 -27.04 14.65 71.01
N LYS A 4 -27.08 15.74 71.77
CA LYS A 4 -27.26 17.16 71.42
C LYS A 4 -26.13 17.79 70.59
N ASN A 5 -26.56 18.72 69.72
CA ASN A 5 -26.00 20.02 69.29
C ASN A 5 -24.63 20.46 69.85
N ILE A 6 -23.79 21.09 69.01
CA ILE A 6 -23.61 22.56 68.93
C ILE A 6 -22.62 22.94 67.79
N PHE A 7 -22.96 24.06 67.14
CA PHE A 7 -22.27 24.90 66.15
C PHE A 7 -20.73 24.93 66.16
N CYS A 8 -20.12 25.03 64.96
CA CYS A 8 -19.24 26.15 64.60
C CYS A 8 -18.93 26.17 63.09
N LEU A 9 -19.18 27.32 62.44
CA LEU A 9 -18.68 27.64 61.11
C LEU A 9 -17.14 27.65 61.12
N SER A 10 -16.52 27.00 60.13
CA SER A 10 -15.28 27.50 59.54
C SER A 10 -15.22 27.12 58.06
N VAL A 11 -15.11 28.15 57.23
CA VAL A 11 -14.82 28.06 55.81
C VAL A 11 -13.34 27.72 55.69
N ILE A 12 -13.01 26.54 55.16
CA ILE A 12 -11.64 26.21 54.76
C ILE A 12 -11.68 25.89 53.27
N SER A 13 -11.42 26.94 52.48
CA SER A 13 -11.05 26.85 51.08
C SER A 13 -9.80 25.98 50.96
N SER A 14 -9.99 24.74 50.52
CA SER A 14 -8.89 23.81 50.24
C SER A 14 -8.70 23.76 48.74
N LEU A 15 -7.87 24.67 48.23
CA LEU A 15 -7.20 24.54 46.94
C LEU A 15 -6.32 23.28 47.00
N LEU A 16 -6.87 22.16 46.53
CA LEU A 16 -6.10 20.96 46.23
C LEU A 16 -5.24 21.28 45.00
N PHE A 17 -4.03 21.77 45.25
CA PHE A 17 -2.95 21.67 44.28
C PHE A 17 -2.62 20.19 44.12
N LEU A 18 -3.30 19.56 43.16
CA LEU A 18 -2.83 18.32 42.55
C LEU A 18 -1.46 18.63 41.96
N SER A 19 -0.40 18.32 42.71
CA SER A 19 0.94 18.10 42.17
C SER A 19 0.90 16.82 41.35
N GLY A 20 0.21 16.90 40.21
CA GLY A 20 0.32 15.91 39.15
C GLY A 20 1.78 15.86 38.72
N CYS A 21 2.36 14.66 38.84
CA CYS A 21 3.72 14.33 38.42
C CYS A 21 4.10 15.05 37.13
N SER A 22 5.04 15.97 37.25
CA SER A 22 5.61 16.75 36.16
C SER A 22 6.70 15.95 35.43
N THR A 23 6.41 14.72 35.00
CA THR A 23 7.40 13.84 34.32
C THR A 23 7.19 13.73 32.81
N THR A 24 6.39 14.60 32.21
CA THR A 24 6.35 14.74 30.73
C THR A 24 7.17 15.92 30.21
N GLN A 25 7.89 16.62 31.07
CA GLN A 25 8.90 17.61 30.65
C GLN A 25 10.23 16.90 30.38
N GLY A 26 10.41 16.37 29.16
CA GLY A 26 11.70 15.80 28.82
C GLY A 26 11.88 15.21 27.42
N LEU A 27 10.81 14.89 26.68
CA LEU A 27 10.96 14.50 25.28
C LEU A 27 10.96 15.77 24.42
N LYS A 28 12.06 16.52 24.50
CA LYS A 28 12.44 17.40 23.40
C LYS A 28 12.49 16.53 22.15
N SER A 29 11.82 16.97 21.09
CA SER A 29 11.95 16.39 19.75
C SER A 29 13.43 16.13 19.45
N GLY A 30 13.83 14.86 19.39
CA GLY A 30 15.14 14.47 18.87
C GLY A 30 15.93 13.37 19.58
N GLN A 31 15.66 12.97 20.82
CA GLN A 31 16.51 11.95 21.46
C GLN A 31 15.72 10.87 22.20
N ILE A 32 15.34 9.82 21.45
CA ILE A 32 15.04 8.51 22.02
C ILE A 32 16.22 8.14 22.97
N PRO A 33 15.99 7.82 24.25
CA PRO A 33 17.02 7.41 25.19
C PRO A 33 17.92 6.31 24.61
N THR A 34 19.23 6.34 24.90
CA THR A 34 20.20 5.37 24.39
C THR A 34 19.79 3.92 24.68
N GLU A 35 19.21 3.67 25.86
CA GLU A 35 18.69 2.35 26.26
C GLU A 35 17.51 1.88 25.40
N LEU A 36 16.66 2.79 24.92
CA LEU A 36 15.59 2.43 24.01
C LEU A 36 16.12 2.28 22.57
N LYS A 37 17.13 3.08 22.19
CA LYS A 37 17.79 2.94 20.89
C LYS A 37 18.53 1.60 20.75
N SER A 38 19.15 1.09 21.81
CA SER A 38 19.85 -0.20 21.80
C SER A 38 18.90 -1.39 21.62
N GLN A 39 17.61 -1.21 21.89
CA GLN A 39 16.56 -2.23 21.69
C GLN A 39 16.00 -2.24 20.26
N LEU A 40 16.28 -1.23 19.44
CA LEU A 40 15.78 -1.15 18.07
C LEU A 40 16.50 -2.16 17.18
N SER A 41 15.73 -2.94 16.42
CA SER A 41 16.26 -3.84 15.39
C SER A 41 16.59 -3.13 14.07
N SER A 42 16.07 -1.92 13.86
CA SER A 42 16.30 -1.10 12.67
C SER A 42 16.38 0.39 13.04
N GLN A 43 17.11 1.15 12.23
CA GLN A 43 17.15 2.61 12.30
C GLN A 43 16.02 3.26 11.47
N GLN A 44 15.45 2.53 10.51
CA GLN A 44 14.31 2.97 9.73
C GLN A 44 13.01 2.72 10.50
N ALA A 45 12.01 3.58 10.29
CA ALA A 45 10.67 3.40 10.84
C ALA A 45 9.90 2.33 10.04
N ILE A 46 10.34 1.07 10.13
CA ILE A 46 9.67 -0.07 9.49
C ILE A 46 8.35 -0.34 10.20
N VAL A 47 7.24 -0.32 9.46
CA VAL A 47 5.88 -0.50 10.00
C VAL A 47 5.25 -1.84 9.63
N GLY A 48 5.87 -2.59 8.72
CA GLY A 48 5.41 -3.92 8.33
C GLY A 48 6.40 -4.65 7.43
N TYR A 49 6.27 -5.97 7.41
CA TYR A 49 6.93 -6.84 6.45
C TYR A 49 5.86 -7.59 5.66
N PHE A 50 6.19 -7.99 4.43
CA PHE A 50 5.27 -8.69 3.55
C PHE A 50 6.00 -9.83 2.84
N SER A 51 5.42 -11.03 2.82
CA SER A 51 5.88 -12.15 2.03
C SER A 51 5.43 -12.01 0.57
N ARG A 52 6.05 -12.77 -0.33
CA ARG A 52 5.61 -12.84 -1.74
C ARG A 52 4.36 -13.69 -1.95
N THR A 53 4.08 -14.57 -1.00
CA THR A 53 2.97 -15.52 -1.02
C THR A 53 2.31 -15.51 0.34
N GLU A 54 1.04 -15.89 0.40
CA GLU A 54 0.30 -15.95 1.66
C GLU A 54 1.05 -16.75 2.73
N ASN A 55 1.08 -16.23 3.95
CA ASN A 55 1.70 -16.89 5.08
C ASN A 55 0.72 -17.95 5.63
N GLU A 56 1.03 -19.23 5.42
CA GLU A 56 0.20 -20.36 5.93
C GLU A 56 0.08 -20.36 7.47
N GLU A 57 1.01 -19.73 8.18
CA GLU A 57 1.07 -19.70 9.65
C GLU A 57 0.16 -18.64 10.29
N ASP A 58 -0.39 -17.68 9.54
CA ASP A 58 -1.30 -16.69 10.11
C ASP A 58 -2.75 -17.22 10.10
N CYS A 59 -3.04 -18.05 11.10
CA CYS A 59 -4.39 -18.56 11.36
C CYS A 59 -5.32 -17.43 11.85
N GLY A 60 -5.87 -16.65 10.90
CA GLY A 60 -7.25 -16.15 10.88
C GLY A 60 -7.82 -15.44 12.11
N CYS A 61 -7.01 -14.90 13.03
CA CYS A 61 -7.56 -14.23 14.23
C CYS A 61 -7.99 -12.78 13.99
N ALA A 62 -7.71 -12.20 12.81
CA ALA A 62 -8.17 -10.88 12.40
C ALA A 62 -8.38 -10.84 10.88
N SER A 63 -9.60 -11.03 10.41
CA SER A 63 -10.01 -11.10 8.99
C SER A 63 -9.89 -9.77 8.21
N GLN A 64 -8.95 -8.89 8.58
CA GLN A 64 -8.76 -7.56 8.02
C GLN A 64 -7.30 -7.23 7.70
N ILE A 65 -6.38 -8.17 7.97
CA ILE A 65 -4.96 -8.05 7.67
C ILE A 65 -4.66 -8.89 6.43
N ASP A 66 -3.84 -8.35 5.53
CA ASP A 66 -3.37 -9.03 4.33
C ASP A 66 -2.66 -10.34 4.70
N SER A 67 -2.98 -11.43 3.99
CA SER A 67 -2.42 -12.76 4.25
C SER A 67 -0.90 -12.82 4.03
N THR A 68 -0.32 -11.84 3.35
CA THR A 68 1.13 -11.69 3.16
C THR A 68 1.81 -10.93 4.29
N TYR A 69 1.08 -10.26 5.18
CA TYR A 69 1.67 -9.48 6.27
C TYR A 69 2.47 -10.35 7.24
N SER A 70 3.58 -9.79 7.73
CA SER A 70 4.42 -10.38 8.77
C SER A 70 4.93 -9.33 9.75
N LYS A 71 5.07 -9.75 11.01
CA LYS A 71 5.67 -8.94 12.09
C LYS A 71 7.19 -8.95 12.07
N THR A 72 7.79 -9.94 11.42
CA THR A 72 9.24 -10.15 11.34
C THR A 72 9.71 -10.16 9.89
N PRO A 73 10.98 -9.81 9.61
CA PRO A 73 11.53 -9.87 8.26
C PRO A 73 11.31 -11.22 7.59
N VAL A 74 10.97 -11.20 6.30
CA VAL A 74 10.84 -12.39 5.44
C VAL A 74 11.93 -12.31 4.37
N GLU A 75 12.83 -13.30 4.30
CA GLU A 75 14.09 -13.22 3.54
C GLU A 75 13.94 -12.72 2.09
N ASP A 76 12.97 -13.27 1.34
CA ASP A 76 12.67 -12.87 -0.05
C ASP A 76 11.43 -11.97 -0.17
N GLY A 77 10.98 -11.40 0.95
CA GLY A 77 9.82 -10.52 1.02
C GLY A 77 10.14 -9.04 0.84
N TYR A 78 9.30 -8.21 1.46
CA TYR A 78 9.34 -6.76 1.41
C TYR A 78 9.25 -6.17 2.81
N TYR A 79 9.68 -4.92 2.95
CA TYR A 79 9.42 -4.12 4.16
C TYR A 79 8.90 -2.74 3.78
N ARG A 80 8.00 -2.22 4.62
CA ARG A 80 7.41 -0.89 4.47
C ARG A 80 8.00 0.09 5.45
N VAL A 81 8.48 1.23 4.95
CA VAL A 81 9.01 2.32 5.76
C VAL A 81 7.99 3.45 5.83
N LEU A 82 7.71 3.94 7.04
CA LEU A 82 6.98 5.18 7.27
C LEU A 82 7.91 6.37 7.07
N LEU A 83 7.63 7.18 6.06
CA LEU A 83 8.40 8.41 5.75
C LEU A 83 7.87 9.62 6.51
N GLY A 84 6.57 9.64 6.80
CA GLY A 84 5.96 10.74 7.55
C GLY A 84 4.44 10.69 7.51
N ARG A 85 3.84 11.77 8.00
CA ARG A 85 2.39 11.98 7.96
C ARG A 85 2.07 13.40 7.48
N ASN A 86 0.95 13.56 6.81
CA ASN A 86 0.43 14.89 6.48
C ASN A 86 -0.47 15.44 7.61
N ALA A 87 -0.98 16.67 7.45
CA ALA A 87 -1.83 17.32 8.43
C ALA A 87 -3.22 16.66 8.63
N LYS A 88 -3.68 15.86 7.66
CA LYS A 88 -4.92 15.08 7.76
C LYS A 88 -4.73 13.79 8.58
N GLY A 89 -3.49 13.36 8.75
CA GLY A 89 -3.13 12.14 9.46
C GLY A 89 -2.75 10.97 8.55
N ASP A 90 -2.85 11.13 7.23
CA ASP A 90 -2.49 10.12 6.25
C ASP A 90 -0.99 9.79 6.34
N PHE A 91 -0.65 8.56 5.98
CA PHE A 91 0.70 8.02 6.10
C PHE A 91 1.39 8.06 4.75
N LEU A 92 2.56 8.68 4.68
CA LEU A 92 3.43 8.55 3.52
C LEU A 92 4.35 7.36 3.77
N VAL A 93 4.24 6.32 2.95
CA VAL A 93 5.02 5.10 3.07
C VAL A 93 5.78 4.80 1.79
N GLN A 94 6.79 3.96 1.88
CA GLN A 94 7.49 3.41 0.72
C GLN A 94 7.90 1.96 1.02
N ASP A 95 7.78 1.11 0.00
CA ASP A 95 8.06 -0.31 0.10
C ASP A 95 9.40 -0.65 -0.57
N PHE A 96 10.08 -1.63 -0.01
CA PHE A 96 11.43 -2.03 -0.40
C PHE A 96 11.56 -3.54 -0.41
N TYR A 97 12.41 -4.06 -1.29
CA TYR A 97 12.80 -5.47 -1.30
C TYR A 97 13.64 -5.81 -0.07
N GLN A 98 13.27 -6.84 0.70
CA GLN A 98 13.98 -7.23 1.93
C GLN A 98 15.44 -7.61 1.68
N LYS A 99 15.68 -8.33 0.59
CA LYS A 99 17.00 -8.87 0.23
C LYS A 99 18.00 -7.79 -0.19
N THR A 100 17.55 -6.81 -0.98
CA THR A 100 18.44 -5.83 -1.63
C THR A 100 18.36 -4.44 -0.99
N GLY A 101 17.25 -4.12 -0.30
CA GLY A 101 16.94 -2.77 0.18
C GLY A 101 16.64 -1.78 -0.95
N HIS A 102 16.51 -2.23 -2.20
CA HIS A 102 16.09 -1.38 -3.30
C HIS A 102 14.59 -1.04 -3.18
N PRO A 103 14.16 0.16 -3.62
CA PRO A 103 12.75 0.50 -3.67
C PRO A 103 11.98 -0.52 -4.50
N GLN A 104 10.86 -1.01 -3.96
CA GLN A 104 9.85 -1.75 -4.69
C GLN A 104 8.75 -0.80 -5.19
N SER A 105 8.51 0.31 -4.48
CA SER A 105 7.58 1.36 -4.88
C SER A 105 8.19 2.76 -4.78
N SER A 106 7.59 3.73 -5.46
CA SER A 106 7.72 5.14 -5.11
C SER A 106 6.97 5.45 -3.80
N PRO A 107 7.26 6.56 -3.11
CA PRO A 107 6.45 6.98 -1.97
C PRO A 107 4.95 7.09 -2.32
N ALA A 108 4.09 6.53 -1.48
CA ALA A 108 2.65 6.47 -1.70
C ALA A 108 1.87 6.82 -0.41
N TRP A 109 0.66 7.36 -0.58
CA TRP A 109 -0.20 7.72 0.55
C TRP A 109 -1.08 6.55 0.95
N VAL A 110 -1.13 6.25 2.25
CA VAL A 110 -2.12 5.36 2.85
C VAL A 110 -3.04 6.22 3.72
N THR A 111 -4.33 6.25 3.36
CA THR A 111 -5.34 7.11 4.00
C THR A 111 -6.12 6.37 5.11
N ASP A 112 -6.35 5.06 4.94
CA ASP A 112 -6.91 4.19 5.97
C ASP A 112 -5.78 3.53 6.79
N PRO A 113 -5.70 3.74 8.12
CA PRO A 113 -4.68 3.13 8.96
C PRO A 113 -4.60 1.59 8.88
N LEU A 114 -5.71 0.89 8.63
CA LEU A 114 -5.69 -0.57 8.52
C LEU A 114 -4.94 -1.04 7.27
N LYS A 115 -4.92 -0.21 6.23
CA LYS A 115 -4.24 -0.47 4.96
C LYS A 115 -2.72 -0.36 5.04
N LEU A 116 -2.17 0.10 6.17
CA LEU A 116 -0.73 -0.04 6.44
C LEU A 116 -0.26 -1.49 6.43
N PHE A 117 -1.15 -2.42 6.75
CA PHE A 117 -0.91 -3.85 6.80
C PHE A 117 -1.37 -4.56 5.51
N SER A 118 -1.58 -3.82 4.42
CA SER A 118 -1.88 -4.34 3.10
C SER A 118 -0.74 -4.07 2.12
N PHE A 119 -0.44 -5.06 1.28
CA PHE A 119 0.50 -4.93 0.19
C PHE A 119 -0.20 -4.71 -1.17
N ASP A 120 -1.54 -4.62 -1.17
CA ASP A 120 -2.32 -4.36 -2.38
C ASP A 120 -2.09 -2.93 -2.90
N GLY A 121 -1.87 -2.81 -4.21
CA GLY A 121 -1.75 -1.53 -4.90
C GLY A 121 -3.03 -0.71 -4.89
N SER A 122 -4.22 -1.31 -4.69
CA SER A 122 -5.48 -0.56 -4.55
C SER A 122 -5.59 0.20 -3.23
N ASP A 123 -4.77 -0.15 -2.25
CA ASP A 123 -4.87 0.35 -0.87
C ASP A 123 -4.03 1.61 -0.59
N VAL A 124 -3.46 2.18 -1.66
CA VAL A 124 -2.72 3.44 -1.66
C VAL A 124 -3.40 4.48 -2.55
N GLU A 125 -3.16 5.75 -2.29
CA GLU A 125 -3.80 6.89 -2.97
C GLU A 125 -2.78 7.73 -3.76
N GLY A 126 -3.19 8.22 -4.92
CA GLY A 126 -2.38 9.04 -5.81
C GLY A 126 -1.49 8.23 -6.75
N PRO A 127 -0.49 8.88 -7.38
CA PRO A 127 0.37 8.23 -8.36
C PRO A 127 1.42 7.34 -7.67
N VAL A 128 1.58 6.13 -8.18
CA VAL A 128 2.56 5.15 -7.70
C VAL A 128 3.32 4.57 -8.88
N THR A 129 4.62 4.39 -8.71
CA THR A 129 5.47 3.60 -9.61
C THR A 129 5.98 2.39 -8.85
N LEU A 130 5.80 1.20 -9.42
CA LEU A 130 6.40 -0.04 -8.94
C LEU A 130 7.65 -0.36 -9.74
N TYR A 131 8.64 -0.94 -9.07
CA TYR A 131 9.92 -1.30 -9.65
C TYR A 131 10.16 -2.80 -9.52
N TYR A 132 10.84 -3.35 -10.51
CA TYR A 132 11.48 -4.66 -10.43
C TYR A 132 12.68 -4.64 -9.47
N PRO A 133 13.20 -5.82 -9.04
CA PRO A 133 14.40 -5.89 -8.19
C PRO A 133 15.64 -5.22 -8.81
N ASP A 134 15.73 -5.19 -10.14
CA ASP A 134 16.79 -4.55 -10.91
C ASP A 134 16.61 -3.02 -11.05
N GLY A 135 15.51 -2.46 -10.53
CA GLY A 135 15.17 -1.04 -10.55
C GLY A 135 14.48 -0.55 -11.81
N LYS A 136 14.20 -1.42 -12.80
CA LYS A 136 13.35 -1.05 -13.93
C LYS A 136 11.90 -0.86 -13.48
N VAL A 137 11.15 -0.04 -14.20
CA VAL A 137 9.72 0.16 -13.93
C VAL A 137 8.96 -1.12 -14.26
N ALA A 138 8.18 -1.61 -13.31
CA ALA A 138 7.26 -2.73 -13.46
C ALA A 138 5.85 -2.24 -13.78
N ALA A 139 5.38 -1.24 -13.04
CA ALA A 139 4.06 -0.66 -13.25
C ALA A 139 4.03 0.82 -12.86
N LYS A 140 3.04 1.54 -13.39
CA LYS A 140 2.63 2.85 -12.90
C LYS A 140 1.11 2.86 -12.80
N PHE A 141 0.56 3.44 -11.75
CA PHE A 141 -0.87 3.61 -11.63
C PHE A 141 -1.20 4.84 -10.79
N THR A 142 -2.42 5.34 -10.97
CA THR A 142 -2.97 6.40 -10.13
C THR A 142 -4.29 5.93 -9.56
N ASN A 143 -4.39 5.91 -8.23
CA ASN A 143 -5.66 5.70 -7.55
C ASN A 143 -6.25 7.04 -7.11
N LYS A 144 -7.56 7.13 -7.19
CA LYS A 144 -8.34 8.26 -6.72
C LYS A 144 -9.56 7.73 -5.96
N ASP A 145 -9.72 8.17 -4.72
CA ASP A 145 -10.84 7.76 -3.86
C ASP A 145 -10.95 6.23 -3.70
N GLY A 146 -9.80 5.54 -3.69
CA GLY A 146 -9.72 4.07 -3.59
C GLY A 146 -9.95 3.30 -4.89
N GLU A 147 -10.11 3.98 -6.03
CA GLU A 147 -10.29 3.36 -7.35
C GLU A 147 -9.14 3.70 -8.29
N ALA A 148 -8.67 2.72 -9.07
CA ALA A 148 -7.63 2.94 -10.07
C ALA A 148 -8.21 3.65 -11.30
N ILE A 149 -7.69 4.84 -11.63
CA ILE A 149 -8.19 5.66 -12.74
C ILE A 149 -7.30 5.59 -13.99
N GLU A 150 -6.04 5.20 -13.82
CA GLU A 150 -5.16 4.87 -14.93
C GLU A 150 -4.06 3.91 -14.45
N GLY A 151 -3.55 3.10 -15.36
CA GLY A 151 -2.45 2.19 -15.08
C GLY A 151 -1.71 1.75 -16.33
N GLU A 152 -0.43 1.47 -16.14
CA GLU A 152 0.52 0.99 -17.13
C GLU A 152 1.30 -0.18 -16.52
N ASP A 153 1.33 -1.32 -17.21
CA ASP A 153 2.16 -2.46 -16.82
C ASP A 153 3.23 -2.70 -17.88
N TYR A 154 4.45 -2.98 -17.43
CA TYR A 154 5.63 -3.12 -18.27
C TYR A 154 6.22 -4.51 -18.13
N TYR A 155 6.62 -5.11 -19.24
CA TYR A 155 7.43 -6.33 -19.22
C TYR A 155 8.84 -6.05 -18.68
N THR A 156 9.56 -7.09 -18.24
CA THR A 156 10.95 -6.99 -17.75
C THR A 156 11.95 -6.47 -18.78
N ASN A 157 11.61 -6.56 -20.07
CA ASN A 157 12.37 -5.96 -21.17
C ASN A 157 12.13 -4.45 -21.35
N GLY A 158 11.23 -3.86 -20.54
CA GLY A 158 10.87 -2.44 -20.54
C GLY A 158 9.76 -2.05 -21.54
N GLN A 159 9.23 -3.01 -22.30
CA GLN A 159 8.13 -2.76 -23.23
C GLN A 159 6.81 -2.62 -22.47
N LEU A 160 5.96 -1.67 -22.88
CA LEU A 160 4.60 -1.52 -22.36
C LEU A 160 3.76 -2.73 -22.75
N GLY A 161 3.11 -3.39 -21.78
CA GLY A 161 2.26 -4.56 -22.00
C GLY A 161 0.77 -4.29 -21.80
N SER A 162 0.41 -3.39 -20.88
CA SER A 162 -0.98 -2.97 -20.63
C SER A 162 -1.03 -1.49 -20.34
N LEU A 163 -2.10 -0.84 -20.79
CA LEU A 163 -2.48 0.53 -20.48
C LEU A 163 -3.99 0.56 -20.29
N PHE A 164 -4.45 1.18 -19.22
CA PHE A 164 -5.86 1.54 -19.10
C PHE A 164 -6.04 2.97 -18.59
N LYS A 165 -7.18 3.57 -18.95
CA LYS A 165 -7.64 4.86 -18.43
C LYS A 165 -9.14 4.83 -18.26
N THR A 166 -9.60 5.39 -17.15
CA THR A 166 -11.02 5.57 -16.82
C THR A 166 -11.38 7.05 -16.94
N ASP A 167 -12.45 7.34 -17.66
CA ASP A 167 -12.98 8.71 -17.80
C ASP A 167 -13.84 9.12 -16.58
N ASP A 168 -14.23 10.40 -16.52
CA ASP A 168 -15.08 10.93 -15.44
C ASP A 168 -16.50 10.32 -15.42
N GLN A 169 -16.90 9.57 -16.47
CA GLN A 169 -18.18 8.87 -16.54
C GLN A 169 -18.06 7.42 -16.06
N GLY A 170 -16.85 6.96 -15.71
CA GLY A 170 -16.55 5.60 -15.28
C GLY A 170 -16.35 4.62 -16.43
N ASN A 171 -16.24 5.08 -17.69
CA ASN A 171 -15.89 4.19 -18.80
C ASN A 171 -14.38 4.02 -18.86
N SER A 172 -13.93 2.80 -19.08
CA SER A 172 -12.51 2.46 -19.14
C SER A 172 -12.11 2.01 -20.53
N GLU A 173 -11.01 2.55 -21.05
CA GLU A 173 -10.36 2.06 -22.26
C GLU A 173 -9.11 1.28 -21.88
N TYR A 174 -8.91 0.12 -22.50
CA TYR A 174 -7.75 -0.73 -22.30
C TYR A 174 -7.05 -1.00 -23.63
N ARG A 175 -5.72 -1.00 -23.58
CA ARG A 175 -4.85 -1.38 -24.69
C ARG A 175 -3.76 -2.30 -24.18
N LEU A 176 -3.56 -3.40 -24.90
CA LEU A 176 -2.57 -4.41 -24.55
C LEU A 176 -1.63 -4.66 -25.73
N TRP A 177 -0.39 -4.97 -25.41
CA TRP A 177 0.66 -5.25 -26.38
C TRP A 177 1.38 -6.54 -26.01
N TYR A 178 1.85 -7.27 -27.02
CA TYR A 178 2.81 -8.36 -26.83
C TYR A 178 4.16 -7.81 -26.33
N ALA A 179 4.99 -8.66 -25.74
CA ALA A 179 6.36 -8.30 -25.30
C ALA A 179 7.27 -7.81 -26.45
N SER A 180 6.91 -8.07 -27.70
CA SER A 180 7.55 -7.49 -28.90
C SER A 180 7.17 -6.04 -29.19
N GLY A 181 6.20 -5.47 -28.45
CA GLY A 181 5.67 -4.12 -28.64
C GLY A 181 4.55 -4.03 -29.67
N LYS A 182 4.14 -5.15 -30.26
CA LYS A 182 3.01 -5.18 -31.20
C LYS A 182 1.69 -5.18 -30.46
N LYS A 183 0.73 -4.42 -31.00
CA LYS A 183 -0.63 -4.32 -30.47
C LYS A 183 -1.30 -5.69 -30.44
N ALA A 184 -1.99 -6.00 -29.35
CA ALA A 184 -2.57 -7.31 -29.13
C ALA A 184 -4.07 -7.26 -28.83
N VAL A 185 -4.52 -6.36 -27.95
CA VAL A 185 -5.95 -6.20 -27.64
C VAL A 185 -6.28 -4.72 -27.44
N GLU A 186 -7.47 -4.31 -27.85
CA GLU A 186 -8.15 -3.11 -27.37
C GLU A 186 -9.56 -3.46 -26.97
N TYR A 187 -10.00 -2.94 -25.83
CA TYR A 187 -11.38 -3.08 -25.41
C TYR A 187 -11.81 -1.91 -24.53
N THR A 188 -13.12 -1.69 -24.47
CA THR A 188 -13.73 -0.64 -23.67
C THR A 188 -14.77 -1.24 -22.73
N LEU A 189 -14.76 -0.83 -21.48
CA LEU A 189 -15.76 -1.15 -20.48
C LEU A 189 -16.61 0.09 -20.19
N ASN A 190 -17.91 -0.09 -20.03
CA ASN A 190 -18.73 0.96 -19.44
C ASN A 190 -18.58 0.98 -17.91
N LYS A 191 -19.19 1.96 -17.25
CA LYS A 191 -19.21 2.06 -15.78
C LYS A 191 -19.75 0.85 -15.00
N ASN A 192 -20.49 -0.04 -15.67
CA ASN A 192 -20.99 -1.29 -15.08
C ASN A 192 -20.01 -2.45 -15.32
N GLN A 193 -18.80 -2.16 -15.82
CA GLN A 193 -17.78 -3.13 -16.21
C GLN A 193 -18.20 -4.05 -17.37
N GLU A 194 -19.19 -3.63 -18.17
CA GLU A 194 -19.62 -4.39 -19.34
C GLU A 194 -18.80 -3.98 -20.56
N THR A 195 -18.28 -4.97 -21.29
CA THR A 195 -17.56 -4.75 -22.55
C THR A 195 -18.48 -4.14 -23.60
N THR A 196 -18.10 -2.97 -24.11
CA THR A 196 -18.83 -2.22 -25.15
C THR A 196 -18.18 -2.33 -26.52
N SER A 197 -16.87 -2.57 -26.56
CA SER A 197 -16.09 -2.84 -27.77
C SER A 197 -14.90 -3.71 -27.41
N SER A 198 -14.49 -4.61 -28.31
CA SER A 198 -13.27 -5.40 -28.16
C SER A 198 -12.75 -5.86 -29.51
N GLN A 199 -11.43 -5.81 -29.70
CA GLN A 199 -10.74 -6.39 -30.84
C GLN A 199 -9.38 -6.95 -30.41
N ALA A 200 -8.98 -8.08 -30.98
CA ALA A 200 -7.65 -8.65 -30.76
C ALA A 200 -6.93 -8.95 -32.08
N TRP A 201 -5.60 -9.01 -31.98
CA TRP A 201 -4.70 -9.25 -33.09
C TRP A 201 -3.64 -10.29 -32.74
N ASN A 202 -3.24 -11.07 -33.73
CA ASN A 202 -2.03 -11.87 -33.69
C ASN A 202 -0.78 -10.99 -33.70
N GLU A 203 0.35 -11.58 -33.36
CA GLU A 203 1.63 -10.88 -33.35
C GLU A 203 2.12 -10.52 -34.77
N ASP A 204 1.53 -11.04 -35.84
CA ASP A 204 1.78 -10.55 -37.21
C ASP A 204 0.87 -9.37 -37.62
N GLY A 205 -0.10 -9.01 -36.77
CA GLY A 205 -1.07 -7.96 -36.99
C GLY A 205 -2.38 -8.42 -37.65
N SER A 206 -2.56 -9.72 -37.94
CA SER A 206 -3.85 -10.23 -38.40
C SER A 206 -4.88 -10.18 -37.27
N ASP A 207 -6.18 -10.10 -37.60
CA ASP A 207 -7.23 -10.24 -36.58
C ASP A 207 -7.14 -11.61 -35.89
N ASN A 208 -7.54 -11.64 -34.61
CA ASN A 208 -7.63 -12.85 -33.81
C ASN A 208 -8.98 -12.88 -33.07
N GLU A 209 -9.75 -13.95 -33.29
CA GLU A 209 -11.07 -14.15 -32.67
C GLU A 209 -10.98 -14.71 -31.24
N ASP A 210 -9.85 -15.29 -30.85
CA ASP A 210 -9.57 -15.81 -29.51
C ASP A 210 -9.01 -14.71 -28.60
N ILE A 211 -9.86 -13.74 -28.26
CA ILE A 211 -9.48 -12.60 -27.42
C ILE A 211 -9.04 -13.07 -26.02
N GLU A 212 -9.74 -14.04 -25.43
CA GLU A 212 -9.42 -14.59 -24.11
C GLU A 212 -8.04 -15.26 -24.08
N GLY A 213 -7.70 -16.03 -25.11
CA GLY A 213 -6.37 -16.62 -25.24
C GLY A 213 -5.27 -15.58 -25.36
N VAL A 214 -5.49 -14.49 -26.11
CA VAL A 214 -4.54 -13.37 -26.21
C VAL A 214 -4.38 -12.67 -24.87
N PHE A 215 -5.47 -12.38 -24.16
CA PHE A 215 -5.42 -11.80 -22.81
C PHE A 215 -4.57 -12.64 -21.86
N LYS A 216 -4.87 -13.94 -21.81
CA LYS A 216 -4.16 -14.86 -20.92
C LYS A 216 -2.66 -14.84 -21.22
N LYS A 217 -2.27 -14.90 -22.49
CA LYS A 217 -0.85 -14.88 -22.90
C LYS A 217 -0.14 -13.60 -22.45
N ILE A 218 -0.80 -12.45 -22.50
CA ILE A 218 -0.22 -11.16 -22.08
C ILE A 218 -0.10 -11.10 -20.56
N TYR A 219 -1.17 -11.38 -19.83
CA TYR A 219 -1.16 -11.28 -18.37
C TYR A 219 -0.30 -12.36 -17.71
N ASP A 220 -0.18 -13.56 -18.29
CA ASP A 220 0.79 -14.58 -17.84
C ASP A 220 2.23 -14.03 -17.89
N LEU A 221 2.56 -13.16 -18.85
CA LEU A 221 3.89 -12.55 -19.00
C LEU A 221 4.04 -11.25 -18.17
N LEU A 222 2.92 -10.62 -17.80
CA LEU A 222 2.90 -9.47 -16.91
C LEU A 222 2.85 -9.84 -15.43
N ASP A 223 2.44 -11.07 -15.08
CA ASP A 223 2.35 -11.52 -13.70
C ASP A 223 3.75 -11.55 -13.04
N PRO A 224 3.93 -10.87 -11.89
CA PRO A 224 5.18 -10.81 -11.15
C PRO A 224 5.83 -12.17 -10.85
N LYS A 225 5.06 -13.26 -10.76
CA LYS A 225 5.58 -14.62 -10.56
C LYS A 225 6.46 -15.11 -11.73
N PHE A 226 6.32 -14.51 -12.91
CA PHE A 226 7.07 -14.87 -14.12
C PHE A 226 8.12 -13.83 -14.53
N GLN A 227 8.38 -12.84 -13.68
CA GLN A 227 9.22 -11.68 -14.00
C GLN A 227 10.58 -11.67 -13.27
N GLU A 228 11.08 -12.85 -12.90
CA GLU A 228 12.42 -13.07 -12.33
C GLU A 228 13.55 -13.08 -13.37
#